data_AF-M5UKC5-F1
#
_entry.id   AF-M5UKC5-F1
#
_cell.length_a   1.000
_cell.length_b   1.000
_cell.length_c   1.000
_cell.angle_alpha   90.00
_cell.angle_beta   90.00
_cell.angle_gamma   90.00
#
_symmetry.space_group_name_H-M   'P 1'
#
loop_
_entity.id
_entity.type
_entity.pdbx_description
1 polymer ?
#
loop_
_entity_poly.entity_id
_entity_poly.type
_entity_poly.pdbx_seq_one_letter_code
_entity_poly.pdbx_strand_id
1 'polypeptide(L)'
;MSSMQPGTFRLFLALLVVIHHSFPLRLGAWAVGMFFALSGFWISRMWRRKYAKLDAPYTEFLASRWWRLAPVFLTVHLIAVILTLSGYRVGNPAAISDWRWVVTQPLIAGSTQVTRLLPPSWSLDVEMQFYLCAPLLVVGMASLSKRDAGCFVLALLCWSVLRLCIIRSFEEAKLDIFAWIFAVGCLCERFDFHPTPGMVTASATTVGCLILLTFGFTETHSLVWLRGSQETTAATWLQTGYFVLLVSAGIPFAMDTVGRRSSPWDRWLGDLSYPLYMFHWLPREWYYAHVDLNGPWWHSLTMLGVNITVALGGAVVILQLVDRPLQNLRSRRLASSLPNTAPQPNISNV
;
A
#
# COMPACT_ATOMS: atom_id res chain seq x y z
N MET A 1 -6.79 -24.57 -9.12
CA MET A 1 -7.40 -23.70 -8.09
C MET A 1 -7.44 -22.28 -8.64
N SER A 2 -8.60 -21.64 -8.71
CA SER A 2 -8.69 -20.25 -9.18
C SER A 2 -8.13 -19.31 -8.12
N SER A 3 -7.13 -18.50 -8.45
CA SER A 3 -6.60 -17.47 -7.54
C SER A 3 -7.61 -16.34 -7.30
N MET A 4 -7.28 -15.43 -6.37
CA MET A 4 -8.14 -14.33 -5.93
C MET A 4 -8.34 -13.25 -7.01
N GLN A 5 -9.53 -12.62 -6.99
CA GLN A 5 -9.80 -11.43 -7.79
C GLN A 5 -9.04 -10.20 -7.24
N PRO A 6 -8.74 -9.18 -8.07
CA PRO A 6 -7.84 -8.10 -7.68
C PRO A 6 -8.36 -7.23 -6.53
N GLY A 7 -9.67 -6.97 -6.41
CA GLY A 7 -10.20 -6.20 -5.29
C GLY A 7 -10.14 -6.96 -3.97
N THR A 8 -10.47 -8.24 -4.00
CA THR A 8 -10.37 -9.18 -2.87
C THR A 8 -8.93 -9.26 -2.37
N PHE A 9 -7.95 -9.37 -3.27
CA PHE A 9 -6.54 -9.38 -2.90
C PHE A 9 -6.10 -8.07 -2.25
N ARG A 10 -6.52 -6.91 -2.79
CA ARG A 10 -6.23 -5.60 -2.16
C ARG A 10 -6.81 -5.49 -0.75
N LEU A 11 -8.05 -5.95 -0.54
CA LEU A 11 -8.64 -5.95 0.80
C LEU A 11 -7.90 -6.90 1.75
N PHE A 12 -7.50 -8.08 1.28
CA PHE A 12 -6.67 -9.01 2.04
C PHE A 12 -5.35 -8.36 2.49
N LEU A 13 -4.65 -7.66 1.59
CA LEU A 13 -3.43 -6.93 1.92
C LEU A 13 -3.69 -5.82 2.95
N ALA A 14 -4.79 -5.07 2.81
CA ALA A 14 -5.16 -4.04 3.79
C ALA A 14 -5.45 -4.65 5.18
N LEU A 15 -6.16 -5.77 5.24
CA LEU A 15 -6.41 -6.50 6.49
C LEU A 15 -5.11 -7.01 7.13
N LEU A 16 -4.15 -7.49 6.35
CA LEU A 16 -2.83 -7.86 6.87
C LEU A 16 -2.10 -6.68 7.51
N VAL A 17 -2.28 -5.46 7.01
CA VAL A 17 -1.74 -4.25 7.66
C VAL A 17 -2.45 -3.97 8.99
N VAL A 18 -3.78 -4.09 9.04
CA VAL A 18 -4.55 -3.94 10.30
C VAL A 18 -4.08 -4.96 11.34
N ILE A 19 -3.94 -6.22 10.93
CA ILE A 19 -3.44 -7.32 11.76
C ILE A 19 -2.01 -7.02 12.21
N HIS A 20 -1.13 -6.59 11.31
CA HIS A 20 0.26 -6.25 11.64
C HIS A 20 0.38 -5.20 12.76
N HIS A 21 -0.58 -4.29 12.88
CA HIS A 21 -0.55 -3.25 13.91
C HIS A 21 -1.37 -3.59 15.17
N SER A 22 -2.21 -4.62 15.14
CA SER A 22 -3.16 -4.96 16.22
C SER A 22 -2.95 -6.37 16.81
N PHE A 23 -2.13 -7.19 16.15
CA PHE A 23 -1.87 -8.59 16.48
C PHE A 23 -0.38 -8.91 16.26
N PRO A 24 0.18 -9.99 16.86
CA PRO A 24 1.61 -10.28 16.73
C PRO A 24 2.11 -10.60 15.32
N LEU A 25 1.23 -10.94 14.38
CA LEU A 25 1.60 -11.36 13.03
C LEU A 25 2.13 -10.19 12.18
N ARG A 26 3.42 -10.17 11.85
CA ARG A 26 4.12 -9.07 11.18
C ARG A 26 4.26 -9.23 9.67
N LEU A 27 3.14 -9.16 8.95
CA LEU A 27 3.13 -9.23 7.48
C LEU A 27 2.83 -7.89 6.77
N GLY A 28 2.78 -6.78 7.51
CA GLY A 28 2.46 -5.45 6.99
C GLY A 28 3.47 -4.94 5.94
N ALA A 29 4.77 -5.13 6.18
CA ALA A 29 5.80 -4.72 5.21
C ALA A 29 5.65 -5.46 3.87
N TRP A 30 5.46 -6.79 3.92
CA TRP A 30 5.18 -7.59 2.73
C TRP A 30 3.91 -7.11 2.01
N ALA A 31 2.84 -6.83 2.76
CA ALA A 31 1.59 -6.35 2.18
C ALA A 31 1.75 -4.99 1.46
N VAL A 32 2.48 -4.05 2.07
CA VAL A 32 2.83 -2.76 1.44
C VAL A 32 3.70 -2.96 0.20
N GLY A 33 4.66 -3.89 0.24
CA GLY A 33 5.44 -4.27 -0.95
C GLY A 33 4.55 -4.78 -2.09
N MET A 34 3.57 -5.63 -1.80
CA MET A 34 2.59 -6.09 -2.80
C MET A 34 1.75 -4.93 -3.35
N PHE A 35 1.33 -3.96 -2.52
CA PHE A 35 0.68 -2.75 -3.01
C PHE A 35 1.57 -1.95 -3.98
N PHE A 36 2.86 -1.79 -3.70
CA PHE A 36 3.78 -1.10 -4.63
C PHE A 36 3.99 -1.85 -5.94
N ALA A 37 4.08 -3.18 -5.92
CA ALA A 37 4.16 -3.99 -7.15
C ALA A 37 2.90 -3.82 -8.01
N LEU A 38 1.72 -3.89 -7.38
CA LEU A 38 0.46 -3.64 -8.06
C LEU A 38 0.38 -2.20 -8.58
N SER A 39 0.82 -1.22 -7.79
CA SER A 39 0.82 0.21 -8.16
C SER A 39 1.64 0.45 -9.43
N GLY A 40 2.86 -0.10 -9.50
CA GLY A 40 3.70 -0.05 -10.70
C GLY A 40 3.01 -0.60 -11.94
N PHE A 41 2.37 -1.78 -11.82
CA PHE A 41 1.62 -2.39 -12.92
C PHE A 41 0.46 -1.50 -13.39
N TRP A 42 -0.42 -1.08 -12.48
CA TRP A 42 -1.61 -0.30 -12.84
C TRP A 42 -1.27 1.10 -13.35
N ILE A 43 -0.25 1.76 -12.79
CA ILE A 43 0.18 3.09 -13.22
C ILE A 43 0.80 3.04 -14.60
N SER A 44 1.69 2.08 -14.86
CA SER A 44 2.23 1.87 -16.20
C SER A 44 1.10 1.65 -17.22
N ARG A 45 0.10 0.82 -16.86
CA ARG A 45 -1.06 0.56 -17.73
C ARG A 45 -1.90 1.79 -18.01
N MET A 46 -2.26 2.53 -16.96
CA MET A 46 -3.06 3.74 -17.09
C MET A 46 -2.31 4.83 -17.87
N TRP A 47 -1.01 4.97 -17.64
CA TRP A 47 -0.17 5.91 -18.36
C TRP A 47 -0.21 5.64 -19.87
N ARG A 48 0.14 4.42 -20.29
CA ARG A 48 0.20 4.04 -21.71
C ARG A 48 -1.17 4.05 -22.40
N ARG A 49 -2.20 3.56 -21.73
CA ARG A 49 -3.53 3.38 -22.36
C ARG A 49 -4.35 4.66 -22.38
N LYS A 50 -4.18 5.54 -21.37
CA LYS A 50 -5.02 6.72 -21.13
C LYS A 50 -4.22 8.02 -21.12
N TYR A 51 -3.36 8.23 -20.11
CA TYR A 51 -2.82 9.58 -19.84
C TYR A 51 -1.88 10.08 -20.93
N ALA A 52 -1.03 9.22 -21.50
CA ALA A 52 -0.08 9.59 -22.55
C ALA A 52 -0.73 10.12 -23.84
N LYS A 53 -2.06 10.01 -23.97
CA LYS A 53 -2.84 10.46 -25.13
C LYS A 53 -3.58 11.78 -24.88
N LEU A 54 -3.45 12.36 -23.69
CA LEU A 54 -4.07 13.64 -23.33
C LEU A 54 -3.15 14.80 -23.72
N ASP A 55 -3.71 16.00 -23.86
CA ASP A 55 -2.95 17.21 -24.21
C ASP A 55 -1.93 17.60 -23.13
N ALA A 56 -2.30 17.40 -21.86
CA ALA A 56 -1.46 17.66 -20.70
C ALA A 56 -1.29 16.37 -19.85
N PRO A 57 -0.53 15.38 -20.34
CA PRO A 57 -0.56 14.00 -19.82
C PRO A 57 -0.08 13.91 -18.36
N TYR A 58 0.97 14.64 -18.01
CA TYR A 58 1.58 14.61 -16.68
C TYR A 58 0.70 15.30 -15.62
N THR A 59 0.15 16.48 -15.92
CA THR A 59 -0.69 17.24 -14.99
C THR A 59 -2.02 16.53 -14.74
N GLU A 60 -2.65 15.97 -15.77
CA GLU A 60 -3.88 15.19 -15.64
C GLU A 60 -3.66 13.89 -14.85
N PHE A 61 -2.49 13.24 -15.05
CA PHE A 61 -2.09 12.09 -14.24
C PHE A 61 -1.97 12.47 -12.76
N LEU A 62 -1.17 13.49 -12.43
CA LEU A 62 -0.95 13.92 -11.05
C LEU A 62 -2.24 14.39 -10.38
N ALA A 63 -3.04 15.21 -11.06
CA ALA A 63 -4.33 15.66 -10.54
C ALA A 63 -5.26 14.47 -10.24
N SER A 64 -5.39 13.53 -11.19
CA SER A 64 -6.18 12.33 -11.01
C SER A 64 -5.72 11.48 -9.82
N ARG A 65 -4.41 11.36 -9.63
CA ARG A 65 -3.80 10.63 -8.52
C ARG A 65 -3.99 11.33 -7.17
N TRP A 66 -3.80 12.64 -7.11
CA TRP A 66 -4.07 13.42 -5.90
C TRP A 66 -5.54 13.30 -5.48
N TRP A 67 -6.48 13.45 -6.43
CA TRP A 67 -7.92 13.24 -6.17
C TRP A 67 -8.28 11.79 -5.81
N ARG A 68 -7.41 10.81 -6.10
CA ARG A 68 -7.62 9.42 -5.64
C ARG A 68 -7.40 9.31 -4.13
N LEU A 69 -6.37 9.99 -3.62
CA LEU A 69 -5.88 9.83 -2.25
C LEU A 69 -6.44 10.91 -1.30
N ALA A 70 -6.34 12.18 -1.70
CA ALA A 70 -6.59 13.33 -0.83
C ALA A 70 -7.93 13.31 -0.09
N PRO A 71 -9.08 12.98 -0.71
CA PRO A 71 -10.37 12.95 -0.01
C PRO A 71 -10.36 12.16 1.30
N VAL A 72 -9.95 10.90 1.22
CA VAL A 72 -9.92 9.99 2.37
C VAL A 72 -8.77 10.37 3.28
N PHE A 73 -7.58 10.63 2.73
CA PHE A 73 -6.41 11.03 3.51
C PHE A 73 -6.72 12.21 4.43
N LEU A 74 -7.23 13.31 3.86
CA LEU A 74 -7.51 14.54 4.60
C LEU A 74 -8.68 14.38 5.57
N THR A 75 -9.71 13.60 5.20
CA THR A 75 -10.82 13.31 6.12
C THR A 75 -10.34 12.56 7.35
N VAL A 76 -9.54 11.50 7.17
CA VAL A 76 -9.03 10.71 8.31
C VAL A 76 -8.06 11.54 9.17
N HIS A 77 -7.24 12.39 8.55
CA HIS A 77 -6.39 13.33 9.29
C HIS A 77 -7.22 14.36 10.08
N LEU A 78 -8.29 14.90 9.51
CA LEU A 78 -9.18 15.82 10.21
C LEU A 78 -9.84 15.13 11.42
N ILE A 79 -10.33 13.90 11.25
CA ILE A 79 -10.87 13.10 12.36
C ILE A 79 -9.79 12.90 13.44
N ALA A 80 -8.57 12.54 13.05
CA ALA A 80 -7.45 12.36 13.97
C ALA A 80 -7.14 13.65 14.76
N VAL A 81 -7.14 14.81 14.11
CA VAL A 81 -6.94 16.11 14.75
C VAL A 81 -8.06 16.40 15.75
N ILE A 82 -9.33 16.21 15.36
CA ILE A 82 -10.49 16.46 16.24
C ILE A 82 -10.41 15.59 17.49
N LEU A 83 -10.13 14.28 17.33
CA LEU A 83 -9.96 13.36 18.45
C LEU A 83 -8.79 13.79 19.35
N THR A 84 -7.67 14.22 18.75
CA THR A 84 -6.51 14.69 19.51
C THR A 84 -6.85 15.93 20.34
N LEU A 85 -7.57 16.89 19.77
CA LEU A 85 -8.01 18.10 20.47
C LEU A 85 -9.07 17.81 21.54
N SER A 86 -9.84 16.73 21.42
CA SER A 86 -10.77 16.28 22.46
C SER A 86 -10.10 15.50 23.60
N GLY A 87 -8.77 15.40 23.61
CA GLY A 87 -8.00 14.70 24.64
C GLY A 87 -7.77 13.21 24.37
N TYR A 88 -8.22 12.68 23.23
CA TYR A 88 -7.95 11.30 22.85
C TYR A 88 -6.58 11.19 22.16
N ARG A 89 -5.70 10.32 22.66
CA ARG A 89 -4.35 10.17 22.10
C ARG A 89 -4.40 9.48 20.73
N VAL A 90 -4.02 10.21 19.68
CA VAL A 90 -3.75 9.65 18.35
C VAL A 90 -2.28 9.78 18.02
N GLY A 91 -1.59 8.66 17.78
CA GLY A 91 -0.20 8.64 17.35
C GLY A 91 0.70 9.59 18.14
N ASN A 92 1.37 10.52 17.44
CA ASN A 92 2.16 11.58 18.06
C ASN A 92 1.47 12.96 17.92
N PRO A 93 0.85 13.50 19.00
CA PRO A 93 0.13 14.76 18.95
C PRO A 93 1.01 15.99 18.69
N ALA A 94 2.33 15.89 18.90
CA ALA A 94 3.27 16.96 18.59
C ALA A 94 3.30 17.33 17.09
N ALA A 95 2.80 16.44 16.23
CA ALA A 95 2.64 16.72 14.80
C ALA A 95 1.75 17.93 14.52
N ILE A 96 0.69 18.16 15.31
CA ILE A 96 -0.28 19.24 15.06
C ILE A 96 0.34 20.62 15.32
N SER A 97 1.34 20.71 16.19
CA SER A 97 2.11 21.93 16.46
C SER A 97 3.25 22.18 15.46
N ASP A 98 3.59 21.21 14.61
CA ASP A 98 4.64 21.38 13.60
C ASP A 98 4.05 21.99 12.32
N TRP A 99 4.44 23.22 11.99
CA TRP A 99 4.00 23.88 10.76
C TRP A 99 4.36 23.10 9.49
N ARG A 100 5.46 22.33 9.51
CA ARG A 100 5.89 21.50 8.37
C ARG A 100 4.89 20.38 8.13
N TRP A 101 4.34 19.81 9.20
CA TRP A 101 3.28 18.80 9.11
C TRP A 101 2.03 19.39 8.46
N VAL A 102 1.58 20.58 8.89
CA VAL A 102 0.41 21.28 8.34
C VAL A 102 0.54 21.53 6.83
N VAL A 103 1.75 21.85 6.34
CA VAL A 103 2.01 22.09 4.91
C VAL A 103 2.12 20.78 4.11
N THR A 104 2.72 19.74 4.68
CA THR A 104 2.97 18.47 3.98
C THR A 104 1.73 17.60 3.81
N GLN A 105 0.78 17.63 4.77
CA GLN A 105 -0.40 16.76 4.72
C GLN A 105 -1.35 17.04 3.53
N PRO A 106 -1.68 18.30 3.18
CA PRO A 106 -2.45 18.62 1.96
C PRO A 106 -1.78 18.15 0.67
N LEU A 107 -0.45 18.13 0.64
CA LEU A 107 0.33 17.67 -0.51
C LEU A 107 0.45 16.14 -0.58
N ILE A 108 0.22 15.45 0.54
CA ILE A 108 0.49 14.01 0.72
C ILE A 108 1.95 13.71 0.34
N ALA A 109 2.85 14.64 0.64
CA ALA A 109 4.25 14.56 0.27
C ALA A 109 5.10 15.17 1.39
N GLY A 110 6.14 14.46 1.82
CA GLY A 110 7.02 14.86 2.91
C GLY A 110 6.63 14.35 4.29
N SER A 111 5.57 13.54 4.45
CA SER A 111 5.18 12.95 5.75
C SER A 111 6.26 12.03 6.34
N THR A 112 7.19 11.50 5.54
CA THR A 112 8.38 10.77 5.99
C THR A 112 9.48 11.65 6.60
N GLN A 113 9.39 12.97 6.43
CA GLN A 113 10.41 13.93 6.90
C GLN A 113 9.98 14.70 8.16
N VAL A 114 8.76 14.46 8.66
CA VAL A 114 8.17 15.17 9.80
C VAL A 114 7.56 14.19 10.79
N THR A 115 7.25 14.67 12.00
CA THR A 115 6.47 13.89 12.96
C THR A 115 5.07 13.64 12.40
N ARG A 116 4.58 12.39 12.51
CA ARG A 116 3.30 11.95 11.95
C ARG A 116 2.25 11.78 13.04
N LEU A 117 1.10 12.44 12.86
CA LEU A 117 -0.09 12.17 13.67
C LEU A 117 -0.64 10.77 13.38
N LEU A 118 -0.73 10.43 12.08
CA LEU A 118 -1.14 9.11 11.59
C LEU A 118 0.06 8.41 10.96
N PRO A 119 0.66 7.41 11.63
CA PRO A 119 1.81 6.70 11.11
C PRO A 119 1.64 6.16 9.69
N PRO A 120 0.49 5.56 9.28
CA PRO A 120 0.30 5.05 7.91
C PRO A 120 0.48 6.08 6.79
N SER A 121 0.55 7.39 7.10
CA SER A 121 0.84 8.45 6.11
C SER A 121 2.21 8.30 5.41
N TRP A 122 3.16 7.56 5.98
CA TRP A 122 4.49 7.38 5.36
C TRP A 122 4.43 6.69 4.00
N SER A 123 3.60 5.65 3.86
CA SER A 123 3.52 4.88 2.62
C SER A 123 2.81 5.67 1.52
N LEU A 124 1.93 6.60 1.91
CA LEU A 124 1.19 7.48 1.00
C LEU A 124 2.10 8.61 0.49
N ASP A 125 3.01 9.11 1.33
CA ASP A 125 4.10 9.98 0.90
C ASP A 125 4.99 9.26 -0.13
N VAL A 126 5.42 8.02 0.14
CA VAL A 126 6.17 7.22 -0.82
C VAL A 126 5.38 6.97 -2.12
N GLU A 127 4.08 6.70 -2.02
CA GLU A 127 3.21 6.54 -3.18
C GLU A 127 3.10 7.83 -4.00
N MET A 128 2.99 9.00 -3.37
CA MET A 128 3.01 10.29 -4.06
C MET A 128 4.38 10.57 -4.71
N GLN A 129 5.49 10.22 -4.05
CA GLN A 129 6.83 10.28 -4.67
C GLN A 129 6.90 9.42 -5.93
N PHE A 130 6.34 8.19 -5.89
CA PHE A 130 6.22 7.37 -7.10
C PHE A 130 5.37 8.04 -8.16
N TYR A 131 4.27 8.70 -7.81
CA TYR A 131 3.46 9.40 -8.80
C TYR A 131 4.23 10.54 -9.48
N LEU A 132 5.05 11.28 -8.73
CA LEU A 132 5.90 12.33 -9.30
C LEU A 132 6.90 11.78 -10.32
N CYS A 133 7.50 10.61 -10.08
CA CYS A 133 8.52 10.04 -10.97
C CYS A 133 8.00 9.00 -11.99
N ALA A 134 6.80 8.44 -11.78
CA ALA A 134 6.32 7.27 -12.53
C ALA A 134 6.24 7.51 -14.05
N PRO A 135 5.77 8.66 -14.56
CA PRO A 135 5.80 8.94 -16.00
C PRO A 135 7.20 8.84 -16.61
N LEU A 136 8.20 9.43 -15.95
CA LEU A 136 9.59 9.38 -16.41
C LEU A 136 10.14 7.95 -16.37
N LEU A 137 9.82 7.22 -15.30
CA LEU A 137 10.21 5.82 -15.14
C LEU A 137 9.59 4.94 -16.24
N VAL A 138 8.29 5.06 -16.48
CA VAL A 138 7.56 4.27 -17.50
C VAL A 138 8.06 4.60 -18.91
N VAL A 139 8.28 5.88 -19.22
CA VAL A 139 8.80 6.31 -20.52
C VAL A 139 10.25 5.89 -20.71
N GLY A 140 11.12 6.11 -19.72
CA GLY A 140 12.52 5.69 -19.78
C GLY A 140 12.69 4.18 -19.88
N MET A 141 11.83 3.42 -19.18
CA MET A 141 11.80 1.97 -19.30
C MET A 141 11.23 1.50 -20.64
N ALA A 142 10.48 2.31 -21.39
CA ALA A 142 9.83 1.88 -22.64
C ALA A 142 10.83 1.52 -23.76
N SER A 143 12.06 2.05 -23.72
CA SER A 143 13.11 1.81 -24.72
C SER A 143 14.06 0.65 -24.38
N LEU A 144 14.07 0.18 -23.12
CA LEU A 144 15.04 -0.83 -22.66
C LEU A 144 14.76 -2.22 -23.23
N SER A 145 15.76 -3.03 -23.57
CA SER A 145 15.51 -4.45 -23.84
C SER A 145 15.02 -5.17 -22.58
N LYS A 146 14.46 -6.39 -22.70
CA LYS A 146 14.06 -7.19 -21.52
C LYS A 146 15.24 -7.45 -20.57
N ARG A 147 16.44 -7.63 -21.13
CA ARG A 147 17.68 -7.80 -20.38
C ARG A 147 18.03 -6.52 -19.61
N ASP A 148 18.09 -5.38 -20.30
CA ASP A 148 18.51 -4.11 -19.69
C ASP A 148 17.52 -3.65 -18.62
N ALA A 149 16.23 -3.87 -18.86
CA ALA A 149 15.19 -3.57 -17.89
C ALA A 149 15.30 -4.46 -16.64
N GLY A 150 15.68 -5.74 -16.80
CA GLY A 150 16.02 -6.64 -15.70
C GLY A 150 17.26 -6.21 -14.93
N CYS A 151 18.33 -5.81 -15.62
CA CYS A 151 19.53 -5.25 -15.00
C CYS A 151 19.23 -3.96 -14.22
N PHE A 152 18.37 -3.09 -14.75
CA PHE A 152 17.93 -1.87 -14.08
C PHE A 152 17.18 -2.19 -12.78
N VAL A 153 16.22 -3.12 -12.81
CA VAL A 153 15.52 -3.57 -11.60
C VAL A 153 16.49 -4.19 -10.58
N LEU A 154 17.44 -5.00 -11.05
CA LEU A 154 18.46 -5.58 -10.16
C LEU A 154 19.33 -4.49 -9.51
N ALA A 155 19.71 -3.45 -10.26
CA ALA A 155 20.44 -2.31 -9.70
C ALA A 155 19.63 -1.57 -8.62
N LEU A 156 18.32 -1.35 -8.85
CA LEU A 156 17.43 -0.77 -7.84
C LEU A 156 17.31 -1.66 -6.60
N LEU A 157 17.25 -2.98 -6.78
CA LEU A 157 17.19 -3.94 -5.68
C LEU A 157 18.49 -3.90 -4.86
N CYS A 158 19.65 -3.95 -5.53
CA CYS A 158 20.95 -3.83 -4.87
C CYS A 158 21.07 -2.52 -4.08
N TRP A 159 20.61 -1.41 -4.66
CA TRP A 159 20.56 -0.12 -3.96
C TRP A 159 19.64 -0.17 -2.73
N SER A 160 18.46 -0.77 -2.85
CA SER A 160 17.50 -0.89 -1.75
C SER A 160 18.05 -1.72 -0.60
N VAL A 161 18.72 -2.83 -0.91
CA VAL A 161 19.40 -3.68 0.09
C VAL A 161 20.52 -2.91 0.78
N LEU A 162 21.37 -2.21 0.02
CA LEU A 162 22.42 -1.37 0.59
C LEU A 162 21.85 -0.30 1.54
N ARG A 163 20.76 0.38 1.13
CA ARG A 163 20.11 1.42 1.94
C ARG A 163 19.49 0.87 3.21
N LEU A 164 18.82 -0.28 3.17
CA LEU A 164 18.29 -0.93 4.36
C LEU A 164 19.40 -1.39 5.32
N CYS A 165 20.56 -1.81 4.82
CA CYS A 165 21.72 -2.13 5.65
C CYS A 165 22.30 -0.88 6.36
N ILE A 166 22.21 0.31 5.74
CA ILE A 166 22.70 1.57 6.30
C ILE A 166 21.71 2.15 7.33
N ILE A 167 20.45 2.30 6.93
CA ILE A 167 19.43 3.03 7.72
C ILE A 167 18.84 2.15 8.83
N ARG A 168 18.80 0.83 8.62
CA ARG A 168 18.27 -0.17 9.58
C ARG A 168 16.83 0.08 10.03
N SER A 169 16.06 0.89 9.28
CA SER A 169 14.67 1.24 9.59
C SER A 169 13.82 1.26 8.32
N PHE A 170 12.65 0.61 8.39
CA PHE A 170 11.62 0.70 7.36
C PHE A 170 10.76 1.98 7.52
N GLU A 171 10.83 2.69 8.65
CA GLU A 171 10.01 3.88 8.88
C GLU A 171 10.60 5.15 8.26
N GLU A 172 11.90 5.16 8.00
CA GLU A 172 12.58 6.19 7.21
C GLU A 172 12.48 5.93 5.70
N ALA A 173 11.75 4.89 5.30
CA ALA A 173 11.76 4.40 3.94
C ALA A 173 11.20 5.43 2.97
N LYS A 174 12.03 5.74 1.96
CA LYS A 174 11.70 6.65 0.87
C LYS A 174 11.49 5.83 -0.40
N LEU A 175 11.20 6.54 -1.48
CA LEU A 175 11.09 5.98 -2.83
C LEU A 175 12.20 4.97 -3.17
N ASP A 176 13.43 5.23 -2.73
CA ASP A 176 14.60 4.43 -3.07
C ASP A 176 14.57 2.98 -2.57
N ILE A 177 13.93 2.71 -1.42
CA ILE A 177 13.83 1.35 -0.85
C ILE A 177 12.81 0.49 -1.59
N PHE A 178 11.76 1.10 -2.15
CA PHE A 178 10.66 0.38 -2.81
C PHE A 178 10.70 0.47 -4.34
N ALA A 179 11.63 1.27 -4.90
CA ALA A 179 11.70 1.54 -6.33
C ALA A 179 11.81 0.27 -7.18
N TRP A 180 12.56 -0.73 -6.71
CA TRP A 180 12.69 -2.01 -7.40
C TRP A 180 11.35 -2.75 -7.50
N ILE A 181 10.54 -2.73 -6.44
CA ILE A 181 9.24 -3.42 -6.40
C ILE A 181 8.27 -2.76 -7.38
N PHE A 182 8.20 -1.43 -7.35
CA PHE A 182 7.40 -0.65 -8.26
C PHE A 182 7.84 -0.89 -9.73
N ALA A 183 9.15 -0.87 -9.97
CA ALA A 183 9.72 -1.13 -11.30
C ALA A 183 9.42 -2.56 -11.79
N VAL A 184 9.43 -3.60 -10.94
CA VAL A 184 8.98 -4.94 -11.33
C VAL A 184 7.53 -4.91 -11.80
N GLY A 185 6.64 -4.21 -11.08
CA GLY A 185 5.26 -4.00 -11.51
C GLY A 185 5.16 -3.40 -12.93
N CYS A 186 5.94 -2.34 -13.19
CA CYS A 186 6.04 -1.73 -14.52
C CYS A 186 6.54 -2.72 -15.59
N LEU A 187 7.55 -3.55 -15.27
CA LEU A 187 8.06 -4.57 -16.19
C LEU A 187 7.02 -5.64 -16.51
N CYS A 188 6.32 -6.13 -15.49
CA CYS A 188 5.26 -7.11 -15.67
C CYS A 188 4.18 -6.58 -16.62
N GLU A 189 3.82 -5.29 -16.51
CA GLU A 189 2.85 -4.69 -17.43
C GLU A 189 3.42 -4.40 -18.81
N ARG A 190 4.70 -4.02 -18.91
CA ARG A 190 5.37 -3.77 -20.19
C ARG A 190 5.54 -5.03 -21.04
N PHE A 191 5.94 -6.13 -20.41
CA PHE A 191 6.21 -7.39 -21.09
C PHE A 191 5.04 -8.37 -21.04
N ASP A 192 3.85 -7.87 -20.69
CA ASP A 192 2.61 -8.64 -20.66
C ASP A 192 2.74 -9.97 -19.88
N PHE A 193 3.37 -9.87 -18.70
CA PHE A 193 3.68 -11.03 -17.88
C PHE A 193 2.42 -11.65 -17.30
N HIS A 194 2.10 -12.85 -17.79
CA HIS A 194 0.99 -13.67 -17.32
C HIS A 194 1.53 -14.95 -16.67
N PRO A 195 1.50 -15.04 -15.32
CA PRO A 195 2.00 -16.21 -14.61
C PRO A 195 1.14 -17.44 -14.92
N THR A 196 1.77 -18.60 -15.10
CA THR A 196 1.03 -19.86 -15.30
C THR A 196 0.40 -20.32 -13.98
N PRO A 197 -0.65 -21.17 -14.00
CA PRO A 197 -1.24 -21.71 -12.77
C PRO A 197 -0.23 -22.42 -11.85
N GLY A 198 0.79 -23.06 -12.44
CA GLY A 198 1.91 -23.66 -11.71
C GLY A 198 2.76 -22.61 -10.98
N MET A 199 3.08 -21.50 -11.65
CA MET A 199 3.81 -20.38 -11.03
C MET A 199 3.02 -19.72 -9.90
N VAL A 200 1.70 -19.57 -10.06
CA VAL A 200 0.83 -19.00 -9.02
C VAL A 200 0.77 -19.91 -7.79
N THR A 201 0.63 -21.22 -8.01
CA THR A 201 0.64 -22.21 -6.92
C THR A 201 2.00 -22.23 -6.23
N ALA A 202 3.09 -22.27 -7.00
CA ALA A 202 4.44 -22.22 -6.45
C ALA A 202 4.69 -20.94 -5.65
N SER A 203 4.26 -19.78 -6.15
CA SER A 203 4.34 -18.49 -5.46
C SER A 203 3.62 -18.52 -4.11
N ALA A 204 2.36 -18.95 -4.07
CA ALA A 204 1.59 -19.05 -2.85
C ALA A 204 2.20 -20.05 -1.85
N THR A 205 2.62 -21.23 -2.34
CA THR A 205 3.27 -22.25 -1.52
C THR A 205 4.60 -21.76 -0.97
N THR A 206 5.44 -21.11 -1.77
CA THR A 206 6.73 -20.56 -1.32
C THR A 206 6.52 -19.49 -0.26
N VAL A 207 5.58 -18.56 -0.44
CA VAL A 207 5.26 -17.55 0.58
C VAL A 207 4.79 -18.22 1.87
N GLY A 208 3.87 -19.18 1.77
CA GLY A 208 3.39 -19.95 2.93
C GLY A 208 4.52 -20.69 3.65
N CYS A 209 5.39 -21.38 2.91
CA CYS A 209 6.55 -22.08 3.45
C CYS A 209 7.54 -21.12 4.10
N LEU A 210 7.85 -19.97 3.49
CA LEU A 210 8.75 -18.97 4.07
C LEU A 210 8.19 -18.40 5.38
N ILE A 211 6.88 -18.24 5.50
CA ILE A 211 6.21 -17.83 6.74
C ILE A 211 6.25 -18.95 7.78
N LEU A 212 5.99 -20.21 7.40
CA LEU A 212 6.01 -21.32 8.35
C LEU A 212 7.42 -21.64 8.85
N LEU A 213 8.43 -21.51 7.99
CA LEU A 213 9.83 -21.76 8.33
C LEU A 213 10.35 -20.82 9.43
N THR A 214 9.80 -19.60 9.56
CA THR A 214 10.23 -18.70 10.65
C THR A 214 9.86 -19.22 12.04
N PHE A 215 8.86 -20.09 12.14
CA PHE A 215 8.49 -20.73 13.41
C PHE A 215 9.39 -21.92 13.77
N GLY A 216 10.23 -22.39 12.84
CA GLY A 216 11.15 -23.50 13.07
C GLY A 216 12.41 -23.11 13.84
N PHE A 217 12.75 -21.81 13.91
CA PHE A 217 13.98 -21.32 14.53
C PHE A 217 13.72 -20.07 15.37
N THR A 218 14.20 -20.07 16.62
CA THR A 218 14.01 -18.98 17.59
C THR A 218 14.52 -17.63 17.06
N GLU A 219 15.63 -17.65 16.31
CA GLU A 219 16.28 -16.46 15.72
C GLU A 219 15.46 -15.82 14.61
N THR A 220 14.56 -16.58 13.99
CA THR A 220 13.74 -16.14 12.84
C THR A 220 12.29 -15.88 13.23
N HIS A 221 11.84 -16.38 14.38
CA HIS A 221 10.47 -16.23 14.87
C HIS A 221 10.02 -14.76 14.94
N SER A 222 10.90 -13.88 15.41
CA SER A 222 10.63 -12.44 15.53
C SER A 222 10.53 -11.69 14.19
N LEU A 223 10.79 -12.36 13.04
CA LEU A 223 10.53 -11.81 11.70
C LEU A 223 9.03 -11.76 11.39
N VAL A 224 8.26 -12.71 11.90
CA VAL A 224 6.83 -12.88 11.59
C VAL A 224 5.95 -12.77 12.83
N TRP A 225 6.45 -13.10 14.01
CA TRP A 225 5.66 -13.13 15.24
C TRP A 225 6.30 -12.29 16.34
N LEU A 226 5.72 -11.13 16.61
CA LEU A 226 6.26 -10.14 17.53
C LEU A 226 5.12 -9.35 18.18
N ARG A 227 5.02 -9.32 19.51
CA ARG A 227 3.87 -8.67 20.20
C ARG A 227 4.13 -7.18 20.46
N GLY A 228 3.12 -6.33 20.27
CA GLY A 228 3.13 -4.93 20.72
C GLY A 228 4.10 -4.02 19.94
N SER A 229 4.93 -3.25 20.65
CA SER A 229 5.98 -2.38 20.08
C SER A 229 7.39 -2.97 20.25
N GLN A 230 7.49 -4.28 20.50
CA GLN A 230 8.78 -4.93 20.62
C GLN A 230 9.56 -4.77 19.31
N GLU A 231 10.88 -4.58 19.43
CA GLU A 231 11.79 -4.64 18.30
C GLU A 231 12.11 -6.11 18.01
N THR A 232 12.32 -6.41 16.73
CA THR A 232 12.72 -7.75 16.33
C THR A 232 14.15 -8.03 16.79
N THR A 233 14.39 -9.25 17.27
CA THR A 233 15.71 -9.73 17.66
C THR A 233 16.55 -10.20 16.47
N ALA A 234 15.92 -10.36 15.30
CA ALA A 234 16.59 -10.79 14.08
C ALA A 234 17.56 -9.72 13.57
N ALA A 235 18.73 -10.14 13.12
CA ALA A 235 19.71 -9.23 12.53
C ALA A 235 19.12 -8.48 11.32
N THR A 236 19.50 -7.21 11.12
CA THR A 236 18.94 -6.37 10.04
C THR A 236 19.09 -6.99 8.65
N TRP A 237 20.22 -7.64 8.35
CA TRP A 237 20.43 -8.30 7.06
C TRP A 237 19.44 -9.45 6.82
N LEU A 238 19.05 -10.16 7.89
CA LEU A 238 18.07 -11.24 7.83
C LEU A 238 16.67 -10.69 7.59
N GLN A 239 16.30 -9.59 8.26
CA GLN A 239 15.03 -8.89 8.02
C GLN A 239 14.92 -8.41 6.56
N THR A 240 15.98 -7.77 6.05
CA THR A 240 16.05 -7.29 4.66
C THR A 240 15.97 -8.45 3.66
N GLY A 241 16.76 -9.50 3.88
CA GLY A 241 16.72 -10.70 3.04
C GLY A 241 15.34 -11.35 3.04
N TYR A 242 14.73 -11.49 4.22
CA TYR A 242 13.39 -12.06 4.37
C TYR A 242 12.32 -11.22 3.65
N PHE A 243 12.37 -9.89 3.78
CA PHE A 243 11.47 -8.97 3.08
C PHE A 243 11.61 -9.11 1.56
N VAL A 244 12.83 -9.08 1.03
CA VAL A 244 13.10 -9.23 -0.42
C VAL A 244 12.61 -10.59 -0.92
N LEU A 245 12.87 -11.67 -0.18
CA LEU A 245 12.44 -13.03 -0.54
C LEU A 245 10.92 -13.15 -0.56
N LEU A 246 10.23 -12.71 0.49
CA LEU A 246 8.77 -12.76 0.58
C LEU A 246 8.11 -11.93 -0.53
N VAL A 247 8.60 -10.71 -0.77
CA VAL A 247 8.07 -9.85 -1.84
C VAL A 247 8.30 -10.51 -3.19
N SER A 248 9.53 -10.94 -3.49
CA SER A 248 9.86 -11.58 -4.77
C SER A 248 9.03 -12.85 -5.01
N ALA A 249 8.87 -13.69 -3.98
CA ALA A 249 8.06 -14.89 -4.03
C ALA A 249 6.56 -14.59 -4.23
N GLY A 250 6.06 -13.46 -3.75
CA GLY A 250 4.65 -13.06 -3.89
C GLY A 250 4.27 -12.43 -5.25
N ILE A 251 5.25 -11.98 -6.04
CA ILE A 251 5.00 -11.26 -7.31
C ILE A 251 4.17 -12.07 -8.30
N PRO A 252 4.46 -13.36 -8.59
CA PRO A 252 3.64 -14.12 -9.54
C PRO A 252 2.17 -14.23 -9.09
N PHE A 253 1.90 -14.48 -7.80
CA PHE A 253 0.53 -14.48 -7.30
C PHE A 253 -0.15 -13.12 -7.48
N ALA A 254 0.53 -12.02 -7.10
CA ALA A 254 0.00 -10.68 -7.25
C ALA A 254 -0.31 -10.32 -8.72
N MET A 255 0.59 -10.68 -9.65
CA MET A 255 0.42 -10.43 -11.09
C MET A 255 -0.68 -11.30 -11.74
N ASP A 256 -1.02 -12.46 -11.17
CA ASP A 256 -2.19 -13.21 -11.64
C ASP A 256 -3.50 -12.47 -11.35
N THR A 257 -3.57 -11.75 -10.22
CA THR A 257 -4.80 -11.04 -9.82
C THR A 257 -5.16 -9.92 -10.80
N VAL A 258 -4.17 -9.24 -11.41
CA VAL A 258 -4.42 -8.08 -12.27
C VAL A 258 -4.95 -8.44 -13.67
N GLY A 259 -4.79 -9.69 -14.10
CA GLY A 259 -5.35 -10.23 -15.34
C GLY A 259 -6.79 -10.73 -15.21
N ARG A 260 -7.33 -10.80 -13.99
CA ARG A 260 -8.67 -11.35 -13.73
C ARG A 260 -9.76 -10.30 -13.90
N ARG A 261 -10.92 -10.75 -14.39
CA ARG A 261 -12.13 -9.92 -14.41
C ARG A 261 -12.62 -9.66 -12.99
N SER A 262 -12.87 -8.39 -12.69
CA SER A 262 -13.39 -7.94 -11.41
C SER A 262 -14.92 -7.83 -11.48
N SER A 263 -15.62 -8.48 -10.54
CA SER A 263 -17.07 -8.36 -10.37
C SER A 263 -17.42 -7.02 -9.69
N PRO A 264 -18.69 -6.56 -9.71
CA PRO A 264 -19.08 -5.37 -8.96
C PRO A 264 -18.78 -5.46 -7.46
N TRP A 265 -18.96 -6.66 -6.88
CA TRP A 265 -18.62 -6.92 -5.49
C TRP A 265 -17.11 -6.87 -5.24
N ASP A 266 -16.32 -7.47 -6.12
CA ASP A 266 -14.85 -7.41 -6.02
C ASP A 266 -14.33 -5.97 -6.12
N ARG A 267 -14.87 -5.16 -7.03
CA ARG A 267 -14.54 -3.73 -7.12
C ARG A 267 -14.86 -3.00 -5.80
N TRP A 268 -16.02 -3.29 -5.21
CA TRP A 268 -16.39 -2.72 -3.90
C TRP A 268 -15.39 -3.10 -2.80
N LEU A 269 -14.96 -4.36 -2.73
CA LEU A 269 -13.91 -4.81 -1.79
C LEU A 269 -12.58 -4.10 -2.04
N GLY A 270 -12.22 -3.93 -3.31
CA GLY A 270 -11.03 -3.19 -3.72
C GLY A 270 -11.08 -1.71 -3.32
N ASP A 271 -12.23 -1.06 -3.48
CA ASP A 271 -12.42 0.34 -3.10
C ASP A 271 -12.36 0.53 -1.57
N LEU A 272 -12.81 -0.45 -0.80
CA LEU A 272 -12.76 -0.43 0.68
C LEU A 272 -11.32 -0.51 1.23
N SER A 273 -10.39 -1.09 0.48
CA SER A 273 -9.01 -1.31 0.94
C SER A 273 -8.29 -0.03 1.39
N TYR A 274 -8.49 1.08 0.67
CA TYR A 274 -7.82 2.34 0.97
C TYR A 274 -8.40 3.08 2.19
N PRO A 275 -9.73 3.28 2.31
CA PRO A 275 -10.33 3.76 3.55
C PRO A 275 -9.96 2.93 4.78
N LEU A 276 -9.93 1.59 4.65
CA LEU A 276 -9.49 0.71 5.74
C LEU A 276 -8.02 0.94 6.10
N TYR A 277 -7.14 0.99 5.11
CA TYR A 277 -5.71 1.25 5.30
C TYR A 277 -5.46 2.59 6.00
N MET A 278 -6.23 3.64 5.70
CA MET A 278 -6.08 4.92 6.40
C MET A 278 -6.71 4.94 7.79
N PHE A 279 -7.95 4.45 7.90
CA PHE A 279 -8.75 4.63 9.11
C PHE A 279 -8.33 3.70 10.26
N HIS A 280 -7.74 2.53 9.99
CA HIS A 280 -7.48 1.50 11.02
C HIS A 280 -6.62 1.97 12.20
N TRP A 281 -5.81 3.03 12.03
CA TRP A 281 -4.98 3.53 13.12
C TRP A 281 -5.80 4.13 14.27
N LEU A 282 -6.96 4.74 13.98
CA LEU A 282 -7.81 5.38 14.99
C LEU A 282 -8.40 4.37 15.99
N PRO A 283 -9.11 3.31 15.58
CA PRO A 283 -9.62 2.29 16.50
C PRO A 283 -8.50 1.45 17.13
N ARG A 284 -7.33 1.34 16.48
CA ARG A 284 -6.14 0.71 17.07
C ARG A 284 -5.68 1.43 18.34
N GLU A 285 -5.65 2.76 18.35
CA GLU A 285 -5.28 3.51 19.57
C GLU A 285 -6.26 3.23 20.72
N TRP A 286 -7.55 3.09 20.40
CA TRP A 286 -8.59 2.76 21.38
C TRP A 286 -8.36 1.36 21.92
N TYR A 287 -8.08 0.40 21.02
CA TYR A 287 -7.75 -0.97 21.38
C TYR A 287 -6.58 -1.04 22.36
N TYR A 288 -5.45 -0.38 22.07
CA TYR A 288 -4.29 -0.43 22.98
C TYR A 288 -4.49 0.36 24.27
N ALA A 289 -5.38 1.35 24.31
CA ALA A 289 -5.74 2.05 25.53
C ALA A 289 -6.58 1.19 26.50
N HIS A 290 -7.27 0.15 26.00
CA HIS A 290 -8.23 -0.64 26.80
C HIS A 290 -7.87 -2.12 26.93
N VAL A 291 -7.03 -2.68 26.05
CA VAL A 291 -6.70 -4.09 26.08
C VAL A 291 -5.71 -4.42 27.20
N ASP A 292 -6.10 -5.34 28.08
CA ASP A 292 -5.15 -5.99 28.98
C ASP A 292 -4.53 -7.21 28.28
N LEU A 293 -3.27 -7.06 27.85
CA LEU A 293 -2.51 -8.12 27.18
C LEU A 293 -2.01 -9.23 28.13
N ASN A 294 -2.03 -8.97 29.45
CA ASN A 294 -1.66 -9.95 30.49
C ASN A 294 -2.90 -10.66 31.06
N GLY A 295 -4.09 -10.12 30.79
CA GLY A 295 -5.36 -10.70 31.17
C GLY A 295 -5.76 -11.94 30.33
N PRO A 296 -6.99 -12.44 30.52
CA PRO A 296 -7.49 -13.61 29.82
C PRO A 296 -7.45 -13.44 28.29
N TRP A 297 -7.07 -14.49 27.56
CA TRP A 297 -6.94 -14.46 26.10
C TRP A 297 -8.24 -14.06 25.39
N TRP A 298 -9.40 -14.41 25.94
CA TRP A 298 -10.71 -14.08 25.38
C TRP A 298 -10.99 -12.57 25.42
N HIS A 299 -10.47 -11.85 26.43
CA HIS A 299 -10.63 -10.40 26.52
C HIS A 299 -9.84 -9.72 25.41
N SER A 300 -8.56 -10.09 25.24
CA SER A 300 -7.72 -9.63 24.13
C SER A 300 -8.35 -9.95 22.76
N LEU A 301 -8.88 -11.16 22.59
CA LEU A 301 -9.53 -11.58 21.35
C LEU A 301 -10.81 -10.77 21.07
N THR A 302 -11.61 -10.52 22.10
CA THR A 302 -12.85 -9.72 21.98
C THR A 302 -12.51 -8.28 21.61
N MET A 303 -11.54 -7.65 22.27
CA MET A 303 -11.10 -6.29 21.98
C MET A 303 -10.50 -6.17 20.57
N LEU A 304 -9.76 -7.19 20.11
CA LEU A 304 -9.28 -7.26 18.73
C LEU A 304 -10.45 -7.36 17.73
N GLY A 305 -11.46 -8.17 18.04
CA GLY A 305 -12.69 -8.26 17.24
C GLY A 305 -13.42 -6.93 17.13
N VAL A 306 -13.55 -6.19 18.23
CA VAL A 306 -14.12 -4.83 18.25
C VAL A 306 -13.28 -3.88 17.39
N ASN A 307 -11.96 -3.88 17.55
CA ASN A 307 -11.05 -3.04 16.76
C ASN A 307 -11.22 -3.27 15.24
N ILE A 308 -11.18 -4.53 14.79
CA ILE A 308 -11.35 -4.87 13.37
C ILE A 308 -12.76 -4.47 12.88
N THR A 309 -13.79 -4.69 13.69
CA THR A 309 -15.17 -4.33 13.35
C THR A 309 -15.34 -2.82 13.19
N VAL A 310 -14.81 -2.02 14.13
CA VAL A 310 -14.85 -0.55 14.06
C VAL A 310 -14.02 -0.04 12.89
N ALA A 311 -12.85 -0.62 12.62
CA ALA A 311 -12.02 -0.27 11.47
C ALA A 311 -12.75 -0.50 10.14
N LEU A 312 -13.38 -1.67 9.97
CA LEU A 312 -14.19 -1.99 8.79
C LEU A 312 -15.43 -1.10 8.67
N GLY A 313 -16.15 -0.90 9.77
CA GLY A 313 -17.35 -0.05 9.81
C GLY A 313 -17.03 1.40 9.41
N GLY A 314 -16.00 2.00 10.02
CA GLY A 314 -15.56 3.35 9.68
C GLY A 314 -15.03 3.45 8.24
N ALA A 315 -14.31 2.44 7.75
CA ALA A 315 -13.89 2.38 6.36
C ALA A 315 -15.08 2.36 5.39
N VAL A 316 -16.14 1.61 5.69
CA VAL A 316 -17.38 1.59 4.89
C VAL A 316 -18.06 2.96 4.91
N VAL A 317 -18.15 3.62 6.07
CA VAL A 317 -18.73 4.97 6.19
C VAL A 317 -17.94 5.96 5.33
N ILE A 318 -16.61 5.98 5.45
CA ILE A 318 -15.74 6.86 4.65
C ILE A 318 -15.86 6.55 3.15
N LEU A 319 -15.91 5.26 2.78
CA LEU A 319 -16.08 4.85 1.38
C LEU A 319 -17.36 5.42 0.77
N GLN A 320 -18.49 5.34 1.49
CA GLN A 320 -19.79 5.74 0.96
C GLN A 320 -19.99 7.27 1.02
N LEU A 321 -19.53 7.92 2.09
CA LEU A 321 -19.79 9.34 2.32
C LEU A 321 -18.72 10.27 1.73
N VAL A 322 -17.49 9.78 1.52
CA VAL A 322 -16.36 10.61 1.09
C VAL A 322 -15.75 10.10 -0.20
N ASP A 323 -15.24 8.86 -0.23
CA ASP A 323 -14.48 8.38 -1.40
C ASP A 323 -15.38 8.35 -2.64
N ARG A 324 -16.49 7.59 -2.63
CA ARG A 324 -17.36 7.42 -3.80
C ARG A 324 -17.92 8.72 -4.37
N PRO A 325 -18.48 9.66 -3.57
CA PRO A 325 -18.96 10.93 -4.10
C PRO A 325 -17.86 11.72 -4.80
N LEU A 326 -16.68 11.82 -4.19
CA LEU A 326 -15.55 12.59 -4.73
C LEU A 326 -14.89 11.88 -5.92
N GLN A 327 -14.88 10.54 -5.96
CA GLN A 327 -14.48 9.79 -7.15
C GLN A 327 -15.40 10.05 -8.34
N ASN A 328 -16.71 10.15 -8.10
CA ASN A 328 -17.69 10.46 -9.15
C ASN A 328 -17.52 11.89 -9.71
N LEU A 329 -17.12 12.86 -8.87
CA LEU A 329 -16.78 14.20 -9.33
C LEU A 329 -15.49 14.19 -10.17
N ARG A 330 -14.46 13.46 -9.72
CA ARG A 330 -13.20 13.30 -10.46
C ARG A 330 -13.41 12.68 -11.84
N SER A 331 -14.20 11.60 -11.93
CA SER A 331 -14.44 10.91 -13.20
C SER A 331 -15.17 11.79 -14.21
N ARG A 332 -16.13 12.62 -13.77
CA ARG A 332 -16.81 13.62 -14.60
C ARG A 332 -15.85 14.69 -15.13
N ARG A 333 -14.98 15.23 -14.28
CA ARG A 333 -13.97 16.22 -14.69
C ARG A 333 -12.98 15.65 -15.71
N LEU A 334 -12.50 14.43 -15.50
CA LEU A 334 -11.59 13.77 -16.45
C LEU A 334 -12.27 13.46 -17.78
N ALA A 335 -13.58 13.18 -17.79
CA ALA A 335 -14.33 12.95 -19.02
C ALA A 335 -14.46 14.24 -19.85
N SER A 336 -14.60 15.40 -19.21
CA SER A 336 -14.65 16.70 -19.91
C SER A 336 -13.29 17.16 -20.46
N SER A 337 -12.17 16.65 -19.95
CA SER A 337 -10.82 16.96 -20.44
C SER A 337 -10.37 16.08 -21.62
N LEU A 338 -11.20 15.12 -22.07
CA LEU A 338 -10.88 14.29 -23.24
C LEU A 338 -11.10 15.10 -24.52
N PRO A 339 -10.19 15.04 -25.51
CA PRO A 339 -10.41 15.62 -26.82
C PRO A 339 -11.71 15.07 -27.44
N ASN A 340 -12.52 15.95 -28.05
CA ASN A 340 -13.81 15.60 -28.69
C ASN A 340 -13.71 14.51 -29.79
N THR A 341 -12.51 14.09 -30.17
CA THR A 341 -12.22 13.07 -31.19
C THR A 341 -11.95 11.67 -30.61
N ALA A 342 -11.91 11.49 -29.29
CA ALA A 342 -11.68 10.18 -28.67
C ALA A 342 -13.01 9.44 -28.41
N PRO A 343 -13.14 8.14 -28.78
CA PRO A 343 -14.31 7.35 -28.42
C PRO A 343 -14.47 7.33 -26.90
N GLN A 344 -15.68 7.63 -26.40
CA GLN A 344 -15.94 7.68 -24.96
C GLN A 344 -15.52 6.36 -24.31
N PRO A 345 -14.57 6.38 -23.36
CA PRO A 345 -14.16 5.16 -22.70
C PRO A 345 -15.32 4.67 -21.82
N ASN A 346 -15.67 3.39 -21.95
CA ASN A 346 -16.60 2.75 -21.02
C ASN A 346 -15.97 2.77 -19.62
N ILE A 347 -16.41 3.72 -18.79
CA ILE A 347 -15.81 4.05 -17.47
C ILE A 347 -16.02 2.91 -16.45
N SER A 348 -16.77 1.85 -16.80
CA SER A 348 -17.08 0.75 -15.88
C SER A 348 -15.92 -0.22 -15.59
N ASN A 349 -14.77 -0.11 -16.26
CA ASN A 349 -13.71 -1.14 -16.25
C ASN A 349 -12.27 -0.64 -15.99
N VAL A 350 -12.07 0.50 -15.32
CA VAL A 350 -10.73 0.94 -14.86
C VAL A 350 -10.60 0.86 -13.36
#